data_AF-A0A7W1FD40-F1
#
_entry.id   AF-A0A7W1FD40-F1
#
_cell.length_a   1.000
_cell.length_b   1.000
_cell.length_c   1.000
_cell.angle_alpha   90.00
_cell.angle_beta   90.00
_cell.angle_gamma   90.00
#
_symmetry.space_group_name_H-M   'P 1'
#
loop_
_entity.id
_entity.type
_entity.pdbx_description
1 polymer ?
#
loop_
_entity_poly.entity_id
_entity_poly.type
_entity_poly.pdbx_seq_one_letter_code
_entity_poly.pdbx_strand_id
1 'polypeptide(L)'
;MKLKLLFLLIFLIVPTIVSAQKKDLIGYRHKGVIYGAILPNGAKDLGGGLLSNENYGVSRFSKGKKFMLWLEKITERDARGVPSWEVRDVLSFGKLKK
;
A
#
# COMPACT_ATOMS: atom_id res chain seq x y z
N MET A 1 -44.61 -5.40 -11.41
CA MET A 1 -44.21 -5.42 -9.99
C MET A 1 -42.99 -6.33 -9.70
N LYS A 2 -42.02 -6.47 -10.62
CA LYS A 2 -40.88 -7.42 -10.47
C LYS A 2 -39.48 -6.80 -10.63
N LEU A 3 -39.38 -5.50 -10.96
CA LEU A 3 -38.09 -4.84 -11.23
C LEU A 3 -37.45 -4.20 -9.99
N LYS A 4 -38.23 -3.90 -8.94
CA LYS A 4 -37.73 -3.25 -7.72
C LYS A 4 -36.99 -4.21 -6.76
N LEU A 5 -37.20 -5.52 -6.88
CA LEU A 5 -36.55 -6.52 -6.03
C LEU A 5 -35.10 -6.82 -6.46
N LEU A 6 -34.76 -6.60 -7.73
CA LEU A 6 -33.43 -6.91 -8.26
C LEU A 6 -32.35 -5.94 -7.75
N PHE A 7 -32.72 -4.67 -7.52
CA PHE A 7 -31.81 -3.67 -6.97
C PHE A 7 -31.47 -3.88 -5.49
N LEU A 8 -32.35 -4.53 -4.72
CA LEU A 8 -32.11 -4.79 -3.30
C LEU A 8 -31.09 -5.93 -3.08
N LEU A 9 -30.99 -6.86 -4.02
CA LEU A 9 -30.07 -8.01 -3.91
C LEU A 9 -28.61 -7.63 -4.21
N ILE A 10 -28.37 -6.65 -5.09
CA ILE A 10 -27.02 -6.22 -5.48
C ILE A 10 -26.31 -5.49 -4.34
N PHE A 11 -27.05 -4.85 -3.43
CA PHE A 11 -26.47 -4.13 -2.29
C PHE A 11 -26.01 -5.04 -1.14
N LEU A 12 -26.48 -6.30 -1.10
CA LEU A 12 -26.14 -7.24 -0.02
C LEU A 12 -24.85 -8.03 -0.26
N ILE A 13 -24.25 -7.99 -1.45
CA ILE A 13 -23.19 -8.96 -1.81
C ILE A 13 -21.77 -8.43 -1.63
N VAL A 14 -21.53 -7.13 -1.38
CA VAL A 14 -20.12 -6.68 -1.29
C VAL A 14 -19.88 -5.56 -0.27
N PRO A 15 -19.79 -5.90 1.02
CA PRO A 15 -18.77 -5.23 1.83
C PRO A 15 -18.00 -6.24 2.68
N THR A 16 -17.32 -7.22 2.07
CA THR A 16 -16.41 -8.13 2.81
C THR A 16 -14.95 -8.02 2.40
N ILE A 17 -14.58 -7.19 1.42
CA ILE A 17 -13.20 -7.15 0.88
C ILE A 17 -12.20 -6.38 1.78
N VAL A 18 -12.62 -5.78 2.90
CA VAL A 18 -11.79 -4.76 3.58
C VAL A 18 -10.68 -5.32 4.51
N SER A 19 -10.63 -6.63 4.78
CA SER A 19 -9.72 -7.17 5.81
C SER A 19 -8.60 -8.14 5.35
N ALA A 20 -8.44 -8.44 4.06
CA ALA A 20 -7.39 -9.39 3.61
C ALA A 20 -6.01 -8.76 3.33
N GLN A 21 -5.89 -7.44 3.25
CA GLN A 21 -4.75 -6.76 2.59
C GLN A 21 -3.37 -6.90 3.26
N LYS A 22 -3.24 -7.43 4.49
CA LYS A 22 -1.90 -7.53 5.11
C LYS A 22 -1.03 -8.57 4.42
N LYS A 23 -1.62 -9.66 3.92
CA LYS A 23 -0.88 -10.76 3.27
C LYS A 23 -0.48 -10.44 1.82
N ASP A 24 -1.17 -9.48 1.18
CA ASP A 24 -0.97 -9.14 -0.24
C ASP A 24 0.15 -8.10 -0.49
N LEU A 25 0.71 -7.50 0.56
CA LEU A 25 1.70 -6.43 0.41
C LEU A 25 3.14 -6.89 0.62
N ILE A 26 3.39 -7.94 1.40
CA ILE A 26 4.74 -8.50 1.56
C ILE A 26 5.17 -9.14 0.23
N GLY A 27 6.37 -8.80 -0.23
CA GLY A 27 6.88 -9.18 -1.54
C GLY A 27 6.44 -8.27 -2.68
N TYR A 28 5.57 -7.27 -2.42
CA TYR A 28 5.21 -6.27 -3.42
C TYR A 28 6.46 -5.50 -3.87
N ARG A 29 6.57 -5.27 -5.18
CA ARG A 29 7.70 -4.57 -5.78
C ARG A 29 7.25 -3.28 -6.45
N HIS A 30 8.04 -2.23 -6.28
CA HIS A 30 7.85 -0.97 -6.99
C HIS A 30 9.18 -0.26 -7.20
N LYS A 31 9.22 0.64 -8.19
CA LYS A 31 10.34 1.58 -8.35
C LYS A 31 10.22 2.70 -7.33
N GLY A 32 11.35 3.35 -7.03
CA GLY A 32 11.39 4.54 -6.21
C GLY A 32 10.34 5.56 -6.65
N VAL A 33 9.65 6.14 -5.68
CA VAL A 33 8.53 7.06 -5.89
C VAL A 33 8.79 8.41 -5.23
N ILE A 34 8.14 9.43 -5.77
CA ILE A 34 8.11 10.77 -5.20
C ILE A 34 6.98 10.90 -4.18
N TYR A 35 7.13 11.82 -3.23
CA TYR A 35 6.10 12.12 -2.24
C TYR A 35 4.74 12.38 -2.90
N GLY A 36 3.70 11.72 -2.41
CA GLY A 36 2.34 11.87 -2.88
C GLY A 36 1.97 11.04 -4.11
N ALA A 37 2.92 10.33 -4.73
CA ALA A 37 2.65 9.42 -5.84
C ALA A 37 1.72 8.27 -5.40
N ILE A 38 0.92 7.77 -6.32
CA ILE A 38 0.02 6.62 -6.10
C ILE A 38 0.58 5.42 -6.85
N LEU A 39 0.85 4.34 -6.12
CA LEU A 39 1.31 3.07 -6.67
C LEU A 39 0.17 2.35 -7.41
N PRO A 40 0.48 1.42 -8.34
CA PRO A 40 -0.53 0.60 -9.01
C PRO A 40 -1.47 -0.17 -8.08
N ASN A 41 -1.01 -0.50 -6.87
CA ASN A 41 -1.85 -1.14 -5.85
C ASN A 41 -2.75 -0.15 -5.08
N GLY A 42 -2.76 1.13 -5.45
CA GLY A 42 -3.56 2.20 -4.85
C GLY A 42 -3.00 2.80 -3.55
N ALA A 43 -1.78 2.41 -3.13
CA ALA A 43 -1.12 3.03 -2.00
C ALA A 43 -0.50 4.38 -2.39
N LYS A 44 -0.80 5.43 -1.63
CA LYS A 44 -0.23 6.77 -1.78
C LYS A 44 0.99 6.93 -0.88
N ASP A 45 2.12 7.32 -1.45
CA ASP A 45 3.36 7.63 -0.75
C ASP A 45 3.21 8.89 0.14
N LEU A 46 3.68 8.78 1.38
CA LEU A 46 3.69 9.84 2.40
C LEU A 46 5.12 10.16 2.89
N GLY A 47 6.13 9.75 2.11
CA GLY A 47 7.54 9.89 2.40
C GLY A 47 8.08 8.78 3.31
N GLY A 48 9.41 8.73 3.38
CA GLY A 48 10.15 7.72 4.13
C GLY A 48 11.60 8.14 4.35
N GLY A 49 12.37 7.23 4.90
CA GLY A 49 13.80 7.41 5.11
C GLY A 49 14.56 6.11 4.90
N LEU A 50 15.81 6.24 4.46
CA LEU A 50 16.75 5.13 4.42
C LEU A 50 17.19 4.78 5.84
N LEU A 51 17.43 3.50 6.08
CA LEU A 51 18.12 3.01 7.27
C LEU A 51 19.64 3.11 7.06
N SER A 52 20.41 3.03 8.14
CA SER A 52 21.87 3.27 8.16
C SER A 52 22.70 2.39 7.21
N ASN A 53 22.17 1.26 6.74
CA ASN A 53 22.84 0.37 5.81
C ASN A 53 22.48 0.62 4.34
N GLU A 54 21.68 1.66 4.04
CA GLU A 54 21.16 2.13 2.74
C GLU A 54 20.41 1.12 1.87
N ASN A 55 20.47 -0.17 2.22
CA ASN A 55 19.79 -1.26 1.53
C ASN A 55 18.35 -1.43 1.99
N TYR A 56 17.98 -0.80 3.10
CA TYR A 56 16.66 -0.84 3.67
C TYR A 56 16.10 0.57 3.85
N GLY A 57 14.78 0.69 3.74
CA GLY A 57 14.04 1.91 3.98
C GLY A 57 12.79 1.63 4.81
N VAL A 58 12.32 2.67 5.50
CA VAL A 58 10.99 2.67 6.10
C VAL A 58 10.20 3.81 5.48
N SER A 59 9.13 3.43 4.78
CA SER A 59 8.28 4.36 4.03
C SER A 59 6.86 4.34 4.55
N ARG A 60 6.23 5.52 4.56
CA ARG A 60 4.83 5.67 4.97
C ARG A 60 3.95 5.68 3.75
N PHE A 61 2.86 4.91 3.83
CA PHE A 61 1.84 4.86 2.79
C PHE A 61 0.45 5.06 3.38
N SER A 62 -0.49 5.52 2.55
CA SER A 62 -1.92 5.51 2.86
C SER A 62 -2.70 4.81 1.76
N LYS A 63 -3.74 4.05 2.15
CA LYS A 63 -4.69 3.43 1.22
C LYS A 63 -6.08 3.51 1.82
N GLY A 64 -6.91 4.39 1.28
CA GLY A 64 -8.19 4.74 1.89
C GLY A 64 -7.99 5.34 3.29
N LYS A 65 -8.62 4.72 4.31
CA LYS A 65 -8.54 5.16 5.71
C LYS A 65 -7.38 4.52 6.50
N LYS A 66 -6.59 3.64 5.88
CA LYS A 66 -5.48 2.93 6.53
C LYS A 66 -4.17 3.64 6.24
N PHE A 67 -3.33 3.72 7.27
CA PHE A 67 -1.93 4.13 7.17
C PHE A 67 -1.05 2.90 7.35
N MET A 68 0.09 2.91 6.68
CA MET A 68 1.01 1.78 6.67
C MET A 68 2.44 2.30 6.79
N LEU A 69 3.26 1.59 7.55
CA LEU A 69 4.71 1.67 7.52
C LEU A 69 5.20 0.41 6.80
N TRP A 70 5.91 0.59 5.70
CA TRP A 70 6.52 -0.49 4.94
C TRP A 70 8.00 -0.52 5.26
N LEU A 71 8.47 -1.69 5.71
CA LEU A 71 9.89 -2.00 5.71
C LEU A 71 10.24 -2.53 4.33
N GLU A 72 11.17 -1.89 3.65
CA GLU A 72 11.47 -2.16 2.24
C GLU A 72 12.95 -2.45 2.09
N LYS A 73 13.29 -3.33 1.13
CA LYS A 73 14.68 -3.64 0.77
C LYS A 73 14.91 -3.26 -0.70
N ILE A 74 16.02 -2.61 -1.00
CA ILE A 74 16.47 -2.39 -2.37
C ILE A 74 16.84 -3.75 -2.97
N THR A 75 16.28 -4.07 -4.14
CA THR A 75 16.63 -5.29 -4.89
C THR A 75 17.58 -5.01 -6.04
N GLU A 76 17.51 -3.82 -6.62
CA GLU A 76 18.31 -3.38 -7.75
C GLU A 76 18.23 -1.85 -7.88
N ARG A 77 19.08 -1.28 -8.73
CA ARG A 77 19.00 0.12 -9.17
C ARG A 77 19.03 0.17 -10.68
N ASP A 78 18.24 1.04 -11.29
CA ASP A 78 18.28 1.24 -12.73
C ASP A 78 19.51 2.07 -13.17
N ALA A 79 19.70 2.25 -14.48
CA ALA A 79 20.84 3.01 -15.03
C ALA A 79 20.93 4.47 -14.57
N ARG A 80 19.86 5.02 -13.96
CA ARG A 80 19.81 6.37 -13.39
C ARG A 80 19.97 6.36 -11.87
N GLY A 81 20.28 5.20 -11.29
CA GLY A 81 20.43 5.01 -9.85
C GLY A 81 19.11 4.89 -9.08
N VAL A 82 17.96 4.87 -9.77
CA VAL A 82 16.64 4.78 -9.13
C VAL A 82 16.46 3.38 -8.56
N PRO A 83 16.23 3.22 -7.25
CA PRO A 83 16.09 1.90 -6.63
C PRO A 83 14.75 1.25 -6.99
N SER A 84 14.79 -0.07 -7.18
CA SER A 84 13.61 -0.94 -7.08
C SER A 84 13.54 -1.49 -5.65
N TRP A 85 12.36 -1.44 -5.06
CA TRP A 85 12.08 -1.84 -3.69
C TRP A 85 11.24 -3.11 -3.65
N GLU A 86 11.49 -3.95 -2.65
CA GLU A 86 10.63 -5.07 -2.28
C GLU A 86 10.18 -4.91 -0.82
N VAL A 87 8.88 -4.93 -0.58
CA VAL A 87 8.28 -4.82 0.74
C VAL A 87 8.58 -6.09 1.54
N ARG A 88 9.23 -5.94 2.69
CA ARG A 88 9.62 -7.03 3.60
C ARG A 88 8.65 -7.22 4.74
N ASP A 89 8.10 -6.13 5.25
CA ASP A 89 7.09 -6.16 6.31
C ASP A 89 6.20 -4.93 6.25
N VAL A 90 4.99 -5.05 6.81
CA VAL A 90 3.99 -4.00 6.82
C VAL A 90 3.36 -3.89 8.21
N LEU A 91 3.53 -2.72 8.81
CA LEU A 91 2.76 -2.31 9.98
C LEU A 91 1.60 -1.41 9.53
N SER A 92 0.38 -1.92 9.65
CA SER A 92 -0.85 -1.21 9.30
C SER A 92 -1.55 -0.68 10.54
N PHE A 93 -2.03 0.55 10.48
CA PHE A 93 -2.76 1.20 11.57
C PHE A 93 -3.86 2.13 11.04
N GLY A 94 -4.83 2.42 11.90
CA GLY A 94 -5.86 3.43 11.61
C GLY A 94 -5.28 4.84 11.63
N LYS A 95 -6.14 5.85 11.41
CA LYS A 95 -5.74 7.25 11.58
C LYS A 95 -5.27 7.46 13.03
N LEU A 96 -4.01 7.87 13.20
CA LEU A 96 -3.49 8.27 14.51
C LEU A 96 -4.28 9.49 14.99
N LYS A 97 -4.82 9.41 16.21
CA LYS A 97 -5.42 10.57 16.87
C LYS A 97 -4.29 11.56 17.16
N LYS A 98 -4.53 12.84 16.86
CA LYS A 98 -3.65 13.93 17.25
C LYS A 98 -3.79 14.20 18.75
#